data_AF-A0A8T5J4I8-F1
#
_entry.id   AF-A0A8T5J4I8-F1
#
_cell.length_a   1.000
_cell.length_b   1.000
_cell.length_c   1.000
_cell.angle_alpha   90.00
_cell.angle_beta   90.00
_cell.angle_gamma   90.00
#
_symmetry.space_group_name_H-M   'P 1'
#
loop_
_entity.id
_entity.type
_entity.pdbx_description
1 polymer ?
#
loop_
_entity_poly.entity_id
_entity_poly.type
_entity_poly.pdbx_seq_one_letter_code
_entity_poly.pdbx_strand_id
1 'polypeptide(L)' 'MGKKNSDSVVKIDSSLLADVEAFINKKDNMYRYANRKQFIDLAVFEKLKREVKK' A
#
# COMPACT_ATOMS: atom_id res chain seq x y z
N MET A 1 -10.25 16.00 20.78
CA MET A 1 -10.03 14.54 20.94
C MET A 1 -9.19 14.06 19.77
N GLY A 2 -7.89 13.86 19.95
CA GLY A 2 -7.03 13.34 18.88
C GLY A 2 -7.40 11.88 18.62
N LYS A 3 -7.83 11.56 17.39
CA LYS A 3 -7.99 10.17 16.97
C LYS A 3 -6.64 9.47 17.17
N LYS A 4 -6.55 8.57 18.13
CA LYS A 4 -5.46 7.58 18.17
C LYS A 4 -5.63 6.75 16.90
N ASN A 5 -4.81 6.99 15.89
CA ASN A 5 -4.69 6.07 14.78
C ASN A 5 -4.19 4.76 15.39
N SER A 6 -5.07 3.78 15.53
CA SER A 6 -4.70 2.44 15.97
C SER A 6 -3.85 1.84 14.86
N ASP A 7 -2.54 1.94 14.99
CA ASP A 7 -1.60 1.20 14.14
C ASP A 7 -1.99 -0.28 14.21
N SER A 8 -2.67 -0.74 13.17
CA SER A 8 -3.13 -2.11 13.05
C SER A 8 -2.06 -2.85 12.28
N VAL A 9 -1.38 -3.77 12.94
CA VAL A 9 -0.38 -4.62 12.31
C VAL A 9 -1.12 -5.68 11.50
N VAL A 10 -1.01 -5.62 10.19
CA VAL A 10 -1.61 -6.60 9.28
C VAL A 10 -0.54 -7.60 8.83
N LYS A 11 -0.81 -8.89 8.99
CA LYS A 11 0.03 -9.94 8.43
C LYS A 11 -0.23 -10.04 6.93
N ILE A 12 0.83 -9.85 6.13
CA ILE A 12 0.80 -9.97 4.68
C ILE A 12 1.63 -11.20 4.31
N ASP A 13 1.20 -11.92 3.27
CA ASP A 13 2.00 -12.99 2.69
C ASP A 13 3.39 -12.47 2.30
N SER A 14 4.44 -13.19 2.68
CA SER A 14 5.82 -12.76 2.47
C SER A 14 6.20 -12.71 0.99
N SER A 15 5.60 -13.57 0.16
CA SER A 15 5.85 -13.60 -1.28
C SER A 15 5.23 -12.37 -1.94
N LEU A 16 3.98 -12.04 -1.55
CA LEU A 16 3.33 -10.82 -2.00
C LEU A 16 4.13 -9.57 -1.60
N LEU A 17 4.68 -9.53 -0.39
CA LEU A 17 5.51 -8.42 0.07
C LEU A 17 6.78 -8.26 -0.79
N ALA A 18 7.43 -9.37 -1.13
CA ALA A 18 8.61 -9.37 -2.00
C ALA A 18 8.29 -8.86 -3.41
N ASP A 19 7.15 -9.26 -3.97
CA ASP A 19 6.68 -8.77 -5.27
C ASP A 19 6.39 -7.25 -5.24
N VAL A 20 5.80 -6.76 -4.14
CA VAL A 20 5.55 -5.33 -3.92
C VAL A 20 6.86 -4.55 -3.85
N GLU A 21 7.85 -5.05 -3.12
CA GLU A 21 9.18 -4.44 -3.05
C GLU A 21 9.87 -4.40 -4.41
N ALA A 22 9.85 -5.52 -5.14
CA ALA A 22 10.38 -5.59 -6.48
C ALA A 22 9.68 -4.62 -7.43
N PHE A 23 8.36 -4.43 -7.28
CA PHE A 23 7.58 -3.49 -8.08
C PHE A 23 7.94 -2.03 -7.79
N ILE A 24 8.07 -1.65 -6.52
CA ILE A 24 8.42 -0.29 -6.09
C ILE A 24 9.85 0.06 -6.55
N ASN A 25 10.77 -0.91 -6.52
CA ASN A 25 12.17 -0.72 -6.88
C ASN A 25 12.44 -0.66 -8.39
N LYS A 26 11.43 -0.83 -9.26
CA LYS A 26 11.60 -0.61 -10.70
C LYS A 26 11.84 0.87 -10.99
N LYS A 27 12.80 1.19 -11.89
CA LYS A 27 13.22 2.57 -12.23
C LYS A 27 12.07 3.55 -12.48
N ASP A 28 11.00 3.11 -13.11
CA ASP A 28 9.81 3.93 -13.40
C ASP A 28 8.93 4.22 -12.16
N ASN A 29 9.02 3.36 -11.14
CA ASN A 29 8.15 3.38 -9.96
C ASN A 29 8.85 3.93 -8.71
N MET A 30 10.19 3.99 -8.69
CA MET A 30 10.98 4.45 -7.53
C MET A 30 10.60 5.87 -7.10
N TYR A 31 10.25 6.73 -8.08
CA TYR A 31 9.85 8.11 -7.84
C TYR A 31 8.37 8.26 -7.50
N ARG A 32 7.56 7.21 -7.72
CA ARG A 32 6.12 7.20 -7.42
C ARG A 32 5.81 6.77 -6.00
N TYR A 33 6.63 5.88 -5.44
CA TYR A 33 6.38 5.29 -4.12
C TYR A 33 7.60 5.47 -3.23
N ALA A 34 7.47 6.26 -2.16
CA ALA A 34 8.55 6.51 -1.21
C ALA A 34 8.81 5.30 -0.30
N ASN A 35 7.79 4.48 -0.03
CA ASN A 35 7.91 3.27 0.79
C ASN A 35 6.74 2.30 0.55
N ARG A 36 6.89 1.08 1.09
CA ARG A 36 5.88 0.00 1.04
C ARG A 36 4.51 0.43 1.56
N LYS A 37 4.49 1.18 2.66
CA LYS A 37 3.24 1.63 3.29
C LYS A 37 2.45 2.53 2.33
N GLN A 38 3.12 3.50 1.70
CA GLN A 38 2.49 4.41 0.75
C GLN A 38 1.91 3.66 -0.46
N PHE A 39 2.63 2.64 -0.95
CA PHE A 39 2.12 1.78 -2.02
C PHE A 39 0.84 1.04 -1.58
N ILE A 40 0.85 0.43 -0.41
CA ILE A 40 -0.31 -0.31 0.14
C ILE A 40 -1.49 0.65 0.35
N ASP A 41 -1.27 1.82 0.95
CA ASP A 41 -2.31 2.82 1.19
C ASP A 41 -3.00 3.24 -0.13
N LEU A 42 -2.21 3.49 -1.19
CA LEU A 42 -2.73 3.82 -2.52
C LEU A 42 -3.50 2.67 -3.15
N ALA A 43 -2.98 1.44 -3.04
CA ALA A 43 -3.64 0.25 -3.58
C ALA A 43 -5.00 0.01 -2.91
N VAL A 44 -5.06 0.15 -1.59
CA VAL A 44 -6.31 0.04 -0.81
C VAL A 44 -7.29 1.15 -1.20
N PHE A 45 -6.83 2.39 -1.29
CA PHE A 45 -7.66 3.52 -1.71
C PHE A 45 -8.28 3.29 -3.09
N GLU A 46 -7.47 2.90 -4.09
CA GLU A 46 -7.94 2.64 -5.46
C GLU A 46 -8.90 1.46 -5.52
N LYS A 47 -8.67 0.40 -4.73
CA LYS A 47 -9.60 -0.73 -4.60
C LYS A 47 -10.97 -0.26 -4.06
N LEU A 48 -10.98 0.40 -2.91
CA LEU A 48 -12.22 0.88 -2.28
C LEU A 48 -12.97 1.86 -3.17
N LYS A 49 -12.25 2.77 -3.83
CA LYS A 49 -12.84 3.72 -4.79
C LYS A 49 -13.54 3.02 -5.96
N ARG A 50 -13.03 1.88 -6.42
CA ARG A 50 -13.68 1.07 -7.47
C ARG A 50 -14.92 0.34 -6.93
N GLU A 51 -14.88 -0.11 -5.68
CA GLU A 51 -16.01 -0.77 -5.02
C GLU A 51 -17.16 0.20 -4.73
N VAL A 52 -16.88 1.45 -4.34
CA VAL A 52 -17.89 2.50 -4.11
C VAL A 52 -18.52 3.00 -5.41
N LYS A 53 -17.82 2.87 -6.54
CA LYS A 53 -18.34 3.24 -7.87
C LYS A 53 -19.17 2.14 -8.54
N LYS A 54 -19.24 0.95 -7.95
CA LYS A 54 -20.16 -0.12 -8.32
C LYS A 54 -21.49 0.05 -7.60
#